data_AF-A0A0F3RJJ1-F1
#
_entry.id   AF-A0A0F3RJJ1-F1
#
_cell.length_a   1.000
_cell.length_b   1.000
_cell.length_c   1.000
_cell.angle_alpha   90.00
_cell.angle_beta   90.00
_cell.angle_gamma   90.00
#
_symmetry.space_group_name_H-M   'P 1'
#
loop_
_entity.id
_entity.type
_entity.pdbx_description
1 polymer ?
#
loop_
_entity_poly.entity_id
_entity_poly.type
_entity_poly.pdbx_seq_one_letter_code
_entity_poly.pdbx_strand_id
1 'polypeptide(L)'
;MAPKRSNTSDIKCNLEEYLNQNYEVKTILEKLPEVKQYISNIFKTCRYDKKDFDFLFAKTGNTYENIENIKIVQQHHNITVTSVSSLMCHCKNKPKALADLLPKLVDFRFGVLKHYGISFSSIVVFLKKVSLNDMPGAIEQTLETLVKQQKDGTYTLSPQLTKVLEYCKCSLYNIAGLLEGSELNPSTA
;
A
#
# COMPACT_ATOMS: atom_id res chain seq x y z
N MET A 1 -8.27 -48.47 5.94
CA MET A 1 -8.95 -47.17 6.15
C MET A 1 -7.88 -46.08 6.09
N ALA A 2 -7.90 -45.23 5.05
CA ALA A 2 -7.03 -44.06 5.01
C ALA A 2 -7.57 -42.98 5.97
N PRO A 3 -6.72 -42.25 6.71
CA PRO A 3 -7.19 -41.19 7.57
C PRO A 3 -7.79 -40.07 6.71
N LYS A 4 -9.04 -39.69 7.03
CA LYS A 4 -9.71 -38.53 6.43
C LYS A 4 -8.80 -37.33 6.64
N ARG A 5 -8.30 -36.74 5.55
CA ARG A 5 -7.72 -35.38 5.56
C ARG A 5 -8.77 -34.48 6.19
N SER A 6 -8.54 -34.02 7.42
CA SER A 6 -9.33 -32.95 8.00
C SER A 6 -9.17 -31.76 7.06
N ASN A 7 -10.23 -31.40 6.36
CA ASN A 7 -10.32 -30.09 5.75
C ASN A 7 -10.09 -29.08 6.88
N THR A 8 -8.91 -28.48 6.93
CA THR A 8 -8.70 -27.26 7.70
C THR A 8 -9.62 -26.22 7.07
N SER A 9 -10.85 -26.13 7.57
CA SER A 9 -11.73 -25.01 7.26
C SER A 9 -10.92 -23.75 7.55
N ASP A 10 -10.73 -22.89 6.55
CA ASP A 10 -10.08 -21.61 6.75
C ASP A 10 -10.92 -20.81 7.73
N ILE A 11 -10.46 -20.75 8.99
CA ILE A 11 -11.15 -20.05 10.07
C ILE A 11 -11.09 -18.57 9.70
N LYS A 12 -12.23 -18.01 9.31
CA LYS A 12 -12.38 -16.58 9.06
C LYS A 12 -12.66 -15.85 10.36
N CYS A 13 -11.93 -14.76 10.57
CA CYS A 13 -12.13 -13.87 11.72
C CYS A 13 -12.03 -12.41 11.28
N ASN A 14 -12.61 -11.49 12.07
CA ASN A 14 -12.32 -10.07 11.95
C ASN A 14 -11.06 -9.71 12.78
N LEU A 15 -10.61 -8.45 12.70
CA LEU A 15 -9.40 -8.00 13.39
C LEU A 15 -9.47 -8.20 14.92
N GLU A 16 -10.58 -7.83 15.58
CA GLU A 16 -10.68 -7.96 17.04
C GLU A 16 -10.74 -9.43 17.47
N GLU A 17 -11.43 -10.29 16.71
CA GLU A 17 -11.41 -11.75 16.91
C GLU A 17 -9.98 -12.32 16.76
N TYR A 18 -9.20 -11.84 15.79
CA TYR A 18 -7.80 -12.20 15.62
C TYR A 18 -6.94 -11.76 16.81
N LEU A 19 -7.05 -10.50 17.23
CA LEU A 19 -6.29 -9.94 18.35
C LEU A 19 -6.60 -10.65 19.67
N ASN A 20 -7.85 -11.05 19.89
CA ASN A 20 -8.21 -11.85 21.07
C ASN A 20 -7.58 -13.25 21.09
N GLN A 21 -7.15 -13.76 19.93
CA GLN A 21 -6.41 -15.03 19.81
C GLN A 21 -4.89 -14.84 19.79
N ASN A 22 -4.40 -13.60 19.63
CA ASN A 22 -2.97 -13.27 19.56
C ASN A 22 -2.63 -12.14 20.54
N TYR A 23 -2.39 -12.53 21.80
CA TYR A 23 -2.18 -11.60 22.93
C TYR A 23 -0.97 -10.69 22.75
N GLU A 24 0.10 -11.16 22.11
CA GLU A 24 1.30 -10.37 21.85
C GLU A 24 1.00 -9.20 20.91
N VAL A 25 0.42 -9.49 19.73
CA VAL A 25 0.04 -8.46 18.75
C VAL A 25 -1.00 -7.51 19.33
N LYS A 26 -1.98 -8.03 20.10
CA LYS A 26 -2.96 -7.22 20.80
C LYS A 26 -2.30 -6.21 21.74
N THR A 27 -1.40 -6.67 22.60
CA THR A 27 -0.69 -5.83 23.57
C THR A 27 0.13 -4.74 22.87
N ILE A 28 0.76 -5.07 21.72
CA ILE A 28 1.52 -4.10 20.92
C ILE A 28 0.61 -3.03 20.32
N LEU A 29 -0.49 -3.44 19.69
CA LEU A 29 -1.42 -2.50 19.06
C LEU A 29 -2.19 -1.64 20.09
N GLU A 30 -2.44 -2.15 21.30
CA GLU A 30 -3.00 -1.35 22.40
C GLU A 30 -2.07 -0.23 22.86
N LYS A 31 -0.75 -0.44 22.76
CA LYS A 31 0.27 0.61 22.99
C LYS A 31 0.45 1.56 21.80
N LEU A 32 -0.13 1.23 20.64
CA LEU A 32 -0.01 1.97 19.39
C LEU A 32 -1.41 2.29 18.82
N PRO A 33 -2.21 3.13 19.50
CA PRO A 33 -3.62 3.33 19.16
C PRO A 33 -3.84 3.87 17.73
N GLU A 34 -2.94 4.72 17.22
CA GLU A 34 -3.01 5.25 15.86
C GLU A 34 -2.77 4.17 14.80
N VAL A 35 -1.83 3.25 15.05
CA VAL A 35 -1.57 2.10 14.17
C VAL A 35 -2.75 1.14 14.21
N LYS A 36 -3.28 0.84 15.41
CA LYS A 36 -4.47 0.00 15.57
C LYS A 36 -5.64 0.58 14.78
N GLN A 37 -5.91 1.88 14.93
CA GLN A 37 -6.99 2.57 14.22
C GLN A 37 -6.78 2.56 12.70
N TYR A 38 -5.55 2.75 12.22
CA TYR A 38 -5.21 2.67 10.80
C TYR A 38 -5.59 1.31 10.20
N ILE A 39 -5.17 0.22 10.86
CA ILE A 39 -5.47 -1.15 10.43
C ILE A 39 -6.98 -1.42 10.49
N SER A 40 -7.64 -1.04 11.58
CA SER A 40 -9.09 -1.18 11.76
C SER A 40 -9.88 -0.47 10.66
N ASN A 41 -9.45 0.71 10.22
CA ASN A 41 -10.13 1.46 9.15
C ASN A 41 -10.04 0.78 7.78
N ILE A 42 -8.94 0.06 7.50
CA ILE A 42 -8.75 -0.68 6.23
C ILE A 42 -9.62 -1.94 6.19
N PHE A 43 -9.63 -2.71 7.29
CA PHE A 43 -10.35 -3.99 7.35
C PHE A 43 -11.83 -3.84 7.73
N LYS A 44 -12.19 -2.77 8.46
CA LYS A 44 -13.52 -2.57 9.02
C LYS A 44 -13.97 -3.83 9.78
N THR A 45 -15.27 -4.13 9.76
CA THR A 45 -15.83 -5.34 10.38
C THR A 45 -15.75 -6.58 9.46
N CYS A 46 -15.01 -6.51 8.34
CA CYS A 46 -14.88 -7.62 7.42
C CYS A 46 -14.09 -8.79 8.04
N ARG A 47 -14.37 -10.00 7.55
CA ARG A 47 -13.71 -11.23 8.02
C ARG A 47 -12.79 -11.77 6.93
N TYR A 48 -11.60 -12.20 7.34
CA TYR A 48 -10.54 -12.72 6.48
C TYR A 48 -9.99 -14.01 7.07
N ASP A 49 -9.26 -14.79 6.27
CA ASP A 49 -8.67 -16.03 6.75
C ASP A 49 -7.60 -15.68 7.80
N LYS A 50 -7.59 -16.40 8.92
CA LYS A 50 -6.63 -16.15 10.01
C LYS A 50 -5.18 -16.12 9.52
N LYS A 51 -4.82 -16.99 8.56
CA LYS A 51 -3.47 -17.07 7.97
C LYS A 51 -3.05 -15.77 7.29
N ASP A 52 -3.99 -14.99 6.76
CA ASP A 52 -3.69 -13.70 6.13
C ASP A 52 -3.35 -12.64 7.17
N PHE A 53 -4.00 -12.69 8.34
CA PHE A 53 -3.59 -11.88 9.48
C PHE A 53 -2.26 -12.34 10.05
N ASP A 54 -2.00 -13.65 10.13
CA ASP A 54 -0.69 -14.17 10.54
C ASP A 54 0.42 -13.70 9.61
N PHE A 55 0.15 -13.56 8.31
CA PHE A 55 1.07 -12.98 7.35
C PHE A 55 1.28 -11.47 7.58
N LEU A 56 0.20 -10.71 7.81
CA LEU A 56 0.28 -9.29 8.12
C LEU A 56 1.07 -9.01 9.41
N PHE A 57 0.86 -9.81 10.44
CA PHE A 57 1.52 -9.68 11.74
C PHE A 57 2.68 -10.67 11.91
N ALA A 58 3.29 -11.08 10.80
CA ALA A 58 4.49 -11.90 10.84
C ALA A 58 5.61 -11.15 11.58
N LYS A 59 6.33 -11.89 12.42
CA LYS A 59 7.43 -11.38 13.22
C LYS A 59 8.76 -11.87 12.63
N THR A 60 9.63 -10.94 12.25
CA THR A 60 11.00 -11.25 11.81
C THR A 60 11.95 -10.91 12.95
N GLY A 61 12.52 -11.93 13.59
CA GLY A 61 13.30 -11.75 14.82
C GLY A 61 12.44 -11.15 15.95
N ASN A 62 12.76 -9.91 16.36
CA ASN A 62 12.00 -9.18 17.40
C ASN A 62 11.09 -8.08 16.85
N THR A 63 10.97 -7.97 15.52
CA THR A 63 10.30 -6.84 14.87
C THR A 63 9.05 -7.29 14.13
N TYR A 64 7.99 -6.48 14.25
CA TYR A 64 6.80 -6.58 13.40
C TYR A 64 6.94 -5.57 12.26
N GLU A 65 7.58 -5.97 11.17
CA GLU A 65 7.96 -5.06 10.07
C GLU A 65 6.77 -4.28 9.53
N ASN A 66 5.61 -4.92 9.36
CA ASN A 66 4.40 -4.24 8.89
C ASN A 66 3.85 -3.21 9.87
N ILE A 67 4.02 -3.40 11.18
CA ILE A 67 3.65 -2.40 12.19
C ILE A 67 4.59 -1.18 12.07
N GLU A 68 5.89 -1.41 11.89
CA GLU A 68 6.85 -0.32 11.68
C GLU A 68 6.61 0.41 10.35
N ASN A 69 6.31 -0.32 9.28
CA ASN A 69 5.97 0.27 7.98
C ASN A 69 4.74 1.17 8.09
N ILE A 70 3.70 0.77 8.83
CA ILE A 70 2.52 1.63 9.06
C ILE A 70 2.91 2.93 9.76
N LYS A 71 3.77 2.87 10.80
CA LYS A 71 4.25 4.09 11.47
C LYS A 71 4.96 5.03 10.49
N ILE A 72 5.84 4.49 9.65
CA ILE A 72 6.57 5.26 8.64
C ILE A 72 5.59 5.90 7.64
N VAL A 73 4.64 5.13 7.12
CA VAL A 73 3.59 5.59 6.20
C VAL A 73 2.78 6.74 6.80
N GLN A 74 2.40 6.63 8.08
CA GLN A 74 1.65 7.66 8.81
C GLN A 74 2.45 8.95 9.00
N GLN A 75 3.77 8.86 9.23
CA GLN A 75 4.62 10.01 9.55
C GLN A 75 5.12 10.75 8.30
N HIS A 76 5.54 10.04 7.25
CA HIS A 76 6.43 10.63 6.25
C HIS A 76 5.75 11.07 4.96
N HIS A 77 4.74 10.33 4.49
CA HIS A 77 4.37 10.39 3.08
C HIS A 77 3.01 11.02 2.77
N ASN A 78 2.29 11.51 3.80
CA ASN A 78 0.91 11.99 3.64
C ASN A 78 0.00 10.95 2.92
N ILE A 79 0.31 9.66 3.10
CA ILE A 79 -0.46 8.54 2.59
C ILE A 79 -1.61 8.34 3.56
N THR A 80 -2.78 8.83 3.19
CA THR A 80 -3.97 8.74 4.04
C THR A 80 -4.52 7.31 4.08
N VAL A 81 -5.04 6.91 5.25
CA VAL A 81 -5.72 5.63 5.40
C VAL A 81 -6.89 5.46 4.42
N THR A 82 -7.57 6.56 4.07
CA THR A 82 -8.65 6.56 3.07
C THR A 82 -8.14 6.17 1.69
N SER A 83 -6.96 6.66 1.30
CA SER A 83 -6.36 6.34 -0.01
C SER A 83 -5.92 4.88 -0.08
N VAL A 84 -5.27 4.38 0.98
CA VAL A 84 -4.90 2.96 1.07
C VAL A 84 -6.14 2.07 1.12
N SER A 85 -7.13 2.39 1.97
CA SER A 85 -8.40 1.66 2.01
C SER A 85 -9.11 1.65 0.66
N SER A 86 -9.01 2.74 -0.11
CA SER A 86 -9.59 2.80 -1.45
C SER A 86 -8.86 1.94 -2.46
N LEU A 87 -7.54 1.79 -2.34
CA LEU A 87 -6.77 0.86 -3.17
C LEU A 87 -7.12 -0.59 -2.81
N MET A 88 -7.22 -0.87 -1.51
CA MET A 88 -7.52 -2.20 -0.97
C MET A 88 -8.97 -2.65 -1.18
N CYS A 89 -9.90 -1.78 -1.61
CA CYS A 89 -11.32 -2.15 -1.67
C CYS A 89 -11.62 -3.25 -2.69
N HIS A 90 -10.77 -3.42 -3.69
CA HIS A 90 -10.91 -4.46 -4.71
C HIS A 90 -10.12 -5.75 -4.41
N CYS A 91 -9.31 -5.75 -3.35
CA CYS A 91 -8.56 -6.93 -2.92
C CYS A 91 -9.48 -7.87 -2.12
N LYS A 92 -9.65 -9.11 -2.59
CA LYS A 92 -10.41 -10.14 -1.87
C LYS A 92 -9.76 -10.52 -0.53
N ASN A 93 -8.43 -10.57 -0.51
CA ASN A 93 -7.63 -10.88 0.66
C ASN A 93 -6.87 -9.62 1.10
N LYS A 94 -7.54 -8.77 1.87
CA LYS A 94 -6.96 -7.47 2.27
C LYS A 94 -5.78 -7.59 3.25
N PRO A 95 -5.78 -8.46 4.26
CA PRO A 95 -4.65 -8.52 5.20
C PRO A 95 -3.36 -8.92 4.50
N LYS A 96 -3.39 -9.95 3.65
CA LYS A 96 -2.22 -10.35 2.86
C LYS A 96 -1.80 -9.26 1.88
N ALA A 97 -2.74 -8.72 1.10
CA ALA A 97 -2.41 -7.68 0.14
C ALA A 97 -1.88 -6.40 0.81
N LEU A 98 -2.33 -6.07 2.04
CA LEU A 98 -1.80 -4.93 2.79
C LEU A 98 -0.36 -5.20 3.22
N ALA A 99 -0.07 -6.41 3.70
CA ALA A 99 1.26 -6.82 4.09
C ALA A 99 2.26 -6.75 2.92
N ASP A 100 1.85 -7.19 1.73
CA ASP A 100 2.67 -7.10 0.52
C ASP A 100 2.89 -5.64 0.06
N LEU A 101 1.91 -4.77 0.34
CA LEU A 101 1.89 -3.37 -0.09
C LEU A 101 2.73 -2.46 0.81
N LEU A 102 2.69 -2.67 2.13
CA LEU A 102 3.29 -1.79 3.13
C LEU A 102 4.78 -1.47 2.89
N PRO A 103 5.64 -2.46 2.54
CA PRO A 103 7.05 -2.19 2.22
C PRO A 103 7.24 -1.26 1.01
N LYS A 104 6.28 -1.19 0.09
CA LYS A 104 6.33 -0.25 -1.04
C LYS A 104 5.87 1.15 -0.66
N LEU A 105 4.96 1.26 0.30
CA LEU A 105 4.43 2.56 0.74
C LEU A 105 5.40 3.36 1.61
N VAL A 106 6.46 2.74 2.14
CA VAL A 106 7.54 3.43 2.87
C VAL A 106 8.62 4.00 1.94
N ASP A 107 8.44 3.89 0.63
CA ASP A 107 9.39 4.40 -0.34
C ASP A 107 9.51 5.93 -0.25
N PHE A 108 10.73 6.43 -0.06
CA PHE A 108 10.99 7.86 0.11
C PHE A 108 10.60 8.69 -1.13
N ARG A 109 10.47 8.10 -2.32
CA ARG A 109 9.97 8.79 -3.52
C ARG A 109 8.56 9.33 -3.31
N PHE A 110 7.75 8.74 -2.43
CA PHE A 110 6.47 9.35 -2.04
C PHE A 110 6.65 10.70 -1.31
N GLY A 111 7.75 10.86 -0.57
CA GLY A 111 8.14 12.15 0.00
C GLY A 111 8.49 13.19 -1.07
N VAL A 112 9.18 12.77 -2.14
CA VAL A 112 9.46 13.63 -3.31
C VAL A 112 8.15 14.05 -3.98
N LEU A 113 7.28 13.09 -4.29
CA LEU A 113 5.96 13.36 -4.87
C LEU A 113 5.16 14.36 -4.02
N LYS A 114 5.12 14.17 -2.70
CA LYS A 114 4.49 15.11 -1.76
C LYS A 114 5.09 16.51 -1.83
N HIS A 115 6.42 16.64 -1.91
CA HIS A 115 7.09 17.94 -2.03
C HIS A 115 6.62 18.71 -3.27
N TYR A 116 6.40 18.01 -4.38
CA TYR A 116 5.85 18.60 -5.60
C TYR A 116 4.32 18.71 -5.61
N GLY A 117 3.63 18.40 -4.50
CA GLY A 117 2.17 18.48 -4.38
C GLY A 117 1.40 17.30 -4.98
N ILE A 118 2.09 16.19 -5.31
CA ILE A 118 1.48 14.98 -5.87
C ILE A 118 0.99 14.11 -4.72
N SER A 119 -0.33 14.08 -4.51
CA SER A 119 -0.94 13.27 -3.46
C SER A 119 -0.97 11.78 -3.82
N PHE A 120 -0.83 10.91 -2.83
CA PHE A 120 -1.00 9.46 -3.03
C PHE A 120 -2.41 9.10 -3.55
N SER A 121 -3.45 9.85 -3.17
CA SER A 121 -4.79 9.68 -3.72
C SER A 121 -4.85 9.79 -5.24
N SER A 122 -4.07 10.71 -5.84
CA SER A 122 -3.98 10.85 -7.30
C SER A 122 -3.36 9.62 -7.94
N ILE A 123 -2.37 9.01 -7.28
CA ILE A 123 -1.72 7.78 -7.72
C ILE A 123 -2.68 6.59 -7.61
N VAL A 124 -3.46 6.50 -6.52
CA VAL A 124 -4.46 5.44 -6.33
C VAL A 124 -5.49 5.41 -7.46
N VAL A 125 -5.92 6.58 -7.98
CA VAL A 125 -6.83 6.64 -9.14
C VAL A 125 -6.22 5.96 -10.37
N PHE A 126 -4.92 6.13 -10.60
CA PHE A 126 -4.20 5.47 -11.69
C PHE A 126 -4.03 3.97 -11.43
N LEU A 127 -3.60 3.58 -10.24
CA LEU A 127 -3.37 2.17 -9.88
C LEU A 127 -4.65 1.32 -9.99
N LYS A 128 -5.83 1.91 -9.78
CA LYS A 128 -7.11 1.21 -10.01
C LYS A 128 -7.37 0.86 -11.47
N LYS A 129 -6.78 1.60 -12.42
CA LYS A 129 -6.87 1.31 -13.87
C LYS A 129 -5.89 0.21 -14.29
N VAL A 130 -4.82 0.01 -13.53
CA VAL A 130 -3.83 -1.06 -13.74
C VAL A 130 -4.33 -2.35 -13.09
N SER A 131 -4.04 -3.50 -13.70
CA SER A 131 -4.49 -4.81 -13.20
C SER A 131 -4.15 -5.02 -11.72
N LEU A 132 -5.17 -5.33 -10.91
CA LEU A 132 -5.07 -5.55 -9.45
C LEU A 132 -4.17 -6.74 -9.05
N ASN A 133 -3.67 -7.50 -10.03
CA ASN A 133 -2.94 -8.75 -9.80
C ASN A 133 -1.52 -8.52 -9.25
N ASP A 134 -0.90 -7.37 -9.52
CA ASP A 134 0.42 -7.01 -8.98
C ASP A 134 0.47 -5.53 -8.57
N MET A 135 -0.21 -5.21 -7.47
CA MET A 135 -0.21 -3.87 -6.89
C MET A 135 1.18 -3.37 -6.45
N PRO A 136 2.02 -4.19 -5.79
CA PRO A 136 3.38 -3.78 -5.45
C PRO A 136 4.22 -3.42 -6.68
N GLY A 137 4.16 -4.22 -7.75
CA GLY A 137 4.86 -3.93 -9.00
C GLY A 137 4.31 -2.68 -9.70
N ALA A 138 2.99 -2.50 -9.72
CA ALA A 138 2.36 -1.31 -10.30
C ALA A 138 2.77 -0.01 -9.58
N ILE A 139 2.91 -0.04 -8.25
CA ILE A 139 3.45 1.10 -7.49
C ILE A 139 4.88 1.39 -7.89
N GLU A 140 5.72 0.36 -7.94
CA GLU A 140 7.13 0.51 -8.32
C GLU A 140 7.27 1.16 -9.70
N GLN A 141 6.59 0.61 -10.71
CA GLN A 141 6.58 1.15 -12.08
C GLN A 141 6.06 2.59 -12.14
N THR A 142 5.03 2.90 -11.35
CA THR A 142 4.49 4.26 -11.26
C THR A 142 5.52 5.21 -10.67
N LEU A 143 6.19 4.82 -9.58
CA LEU A 143 7.25 5.63 -8.97
C LEU A 143 8.45 5.81 -9.92
N GLU A 144 8.86 4.78 -10.65
CA GLU A 144 9.92 4.86 -11.67
C GLU A 144 9.56 5.78 -12.84
N THR A 145 8.27 5.86 -13.18
CA THR A 145 7.77 6.73 -14.25
C THR A 145 7.71 8.19 -13.80
N LEU A 146 7.25 8.42 -12.57
CA LEU A 146 7.03 9.77 -12.03
C LEU A 146 8.31 10.39 -11.48
N VAL A 147 9.24 9.59 -10.96
CA VAL A 147 10.44 10.05 -10.26
C VAL A 147 11.68 9.40 -10.85
N LYS A 148 12.69 10.22 -11.17
CA LYS A 148 13.97 9.76 -11.71
C LYS A 148 15.10 10.08 -10.76
N GLN A 149 16.02 9.14 -10.61
CA GLN A 149 17.27 9.35 -9.89
C GLN A 149 18.21 10.20 -10.76
N GLN A 150 18.79 11.22 -10.15
CA GLN A 150 19.78 12.11 -10.73
C GLN A 150 21.20 11.54 -10.55
N LYS A 151 22.16 12.09 -11.28
CA LYS A 151 23.58 11.65 -11.22
C LYS A 151 24.21 11.80 -9.83
N ASP A 152 23.69 12.73 -9.02
CA ASP A 152 24.13 12.98 -7.64
C ASP A 152 23.44 12.06 -6.61
N GLY A 153 22.59 11.13 -7.06
CA GLY A 153 21.85 10.21 -6.22
C GLY A 153 20.53 10.75 -5.67
N THR A 154 20.21 12.02 -5.90
CA THR A 154 18.92 12.61 -5.52
C THR A 154 17.79 12.16 -6.43
N TYR A 155 16.55 12.30 -6.00
CA TYR A 155 15.37 11.96 -6.80
C TYR A 155 14.55 13.20 -7.10
N THR A 156 14.20 13.39 -8.37
CA THR A 156 13.35 14.50 -8.83
C THR A 156 12.22 13.96 -9.68
N LEU A 157 11.23 14.81 -9.97
CA LEU A 157 10.21 14.44 -10.97
C LEU A 157 10.85 14.14 -12.32
N SER A 158 10.18 13.28 -13.10
CA SER A 158 10.56 13.04 -14.48
C SER A 158 10.50 14.35 -15.28
N PRO A 159 11.40 14.55 -16.26
CA PRO A 159 11.42 15.78 -17.06
C PRO A 159 10.10 16.06 -17.78
N GLN A 160 9.42 15.00 -18.24
CA GLN A 160 8.10 15.11 -18.87
C GLN A 160 7.08 15.69 -17.91
N LEU A 161 7.02 15.16 -16.68
CA LEU A 161 6.07 15.63 -15.68
C LEU A 161 6.40 17.04 -15.20
N THR A 162 7.69 17.36 -15.05
CA THR A 162 8.16 18.69 -14.68
C THR A 162 7.68 19.74 -15.68
N LYS A 163 7.86 19.48 -16.99
CA LYS A 163 7.38 20.37 -18.06
C LYS A 163 5.87 20.59 -18.01
N VAL A 164 5.10 19.53 -17.73
CA VAL A 164 3.64 19.65 -17.66
C VAL A 164 3.22 20.49 -16.44
N LEU A 165 3.89 20.33 -15.29
CA LEU A 165 3.59 21.12 -14.10
C LEU A 165 3.90 22.60 -14.28
N GLU A 166 5.04 22.91 -14.90
CA GLU A 166 5.43 24.28 -15.27
C GLU A 166 4.45 24.90 -16.26
N TYR A 167 4.02 24.15 -17.27
CA TYR A 167 3.07 24.61 -18.29
C TYR A 167 1.67 24.84 -17.72
N CYS A 168 1.15 23.91 -16.92
CA CYS A 168 -0.22 23.98 -16.43
C CYS A 168 -0.42 24.96 -15.28
N LYS A 169 0.64 25.38 -14.56
CA LYS A 169 0.53 26.18 -13.31
C LYS A 169 -0.51 25.64 -12.30
N CYS A 170 -0.78 24.32 -12.31
CA CYS A 170 -1.89 23.70 -11.60
C CYS A 170 -1.42 22.70 -10.55
N SER A 171 -2.19 22.58 -9.45
CA SER A 171 -2.09 21.45 -8.52
C SER A 171 -2.74 20.21 -9.17
N LEU A 172 -1.92 19.37 -9.81
CA LEU A 172 -1.86 17.90 -9.87
C LEU A 172 -3.09 16.97 -9.80
N TYR A 173 -4.30 17.45 -9.53
CA TYR A 173 -5.54 16.69 -9.68
C TYR A 173 -5.73 16.16 -11.12
N ASN A 174 -4.99 16.72 -12.09
CA ASN A 174 -5.06 16.40 -13.51
C ASN A 174 -4.02 15.37 -14.02
N ILE A 175 -3.14 14.79 -13.19
CA ILE A 175 -2.18 13.75 -13.65
C ILE A 175 -2.88 12.51 -14.22
N ALA A 176 -4.06 12.15 -13.69
CA ALA A 176 -4.75 10.93 -14.10
C ALA A 176 -4.99 10.86 -15.63
N GLY A 177 -5.15 12.01 -16.31
CA GLY A 177 -5.26 12.07 -17.77
C GLY A 177 -3.91 12.09 -18.52
N LEU A 178 -2.83 12.57 -17.89
CA LEU A 178 -1.50 12.57 -18.52
C LEU A 178 -0.87 11.17 -18.56
N LEU A 179 -1.12 10.35 -17.53
CA LEU A 179 -0.71 8.95 -17.52
C LEU A 179 -1.60 8.06 -18.43
N GLU A 180 -2.78 8.54 -18.80
CA GLU A 180 -3.69 7.87 -19.76
C GLU A 180 -3.24 8.08 -21.21
N GLY A 181 -2.55 9.20 -21.50
CA GLY A 181 -1.91 9.46 -22.80
C GLY A 181 -0.54 8.82 -22.97
N SER A 182 0.09 8.34 -21.90
CA SER A 182 1.26 7.45 -21.99
C SER A 182 0.78 6.02 -22.12
N GLU A 183 0.56 5.54 -23.34
CA GLU A 183 0.42 4.11 -23.61
C GLU A 183 1.61 3.37 -22.99
N LEU A 184 1.42 2.76 -21.82
CA LEU A 184 2.26 1.67 -21.34
C LEU A 184 1.93 0.48 -22.24
N ASN A 185 2.54 0.44 -23.42
CA ASN A 185 2.50 -0.70 -24.33
C ASN A 185 3.14 -1.91 -23.61
N PRO A 186 2.40 -2.99 -23.28
CA PRO A 186 2.99 -4.21 -22.74
C PRO A 186 3.52 -5.12 -23.86
N SER A 187 3.77 -4.60 -25.07
CA SER A 187 4.03 -5.45 -26.24
C SER A 187 4.94 -4.74 -27.25
N THR A 188 6.24 -4.70 -26.99
CA THR A 188 7.31 -4.80 -28.02
C THR A 188 8.68 -4.87 -27.35
N ALA A 189 9.14 -6.09 -27.09
CA ALA A 189 10.53 -6.55 -27.23
C ALA A 189 10.52 -8.08 -27.19
#